data_AF-A0A6A2WPM3-F1
#
_entry.id   AF-A0A6A2WPM3-F1
#
_cell.length_a   1.000
_cell.length_b   1.000
_cell.length_c   1.000
_cell.angle_alpha   90.00
_cell.angle_beta   90.00
_cell.angle_gamma   90.00
#
_symmetry.space_group_name_H-M   'P 1'
#
loop_
_entity.id
_entity.type
_entity.pdbx_description
1 polymer ?
#
loop_
_entity_poly.entity_id
_entity_poly.type
_entity_poly.pdbx_seq_one_letter_code
_entity_poly.pdbx_strand_id
1 'polypeptide(L)'
;MAITVKVAAMGLDPSKHLGKEIAFLKPYLHKLKDLYGINVCGEGGEYETLTLDCPLFRNARIVLDEYQVVLHSSDSIAPVGVLHPLKFHLERKASNSVSANDKTNDLCCENISSVSEVQGENPKEYKSLGEPVPEVSDLVEVSSHRLHVSKTEKDNTFSMCCWLQDPSGPSGGLQEDLELILRQIELQLVGCDSGWENVLYIHLYISDMDQFTQANETYVRFITQDKCPFGVPSRSTIELPLIQASLGRAYVEILVANDQSKRVLHVQSISCWAPSCIGPYSQATFHKEILHMAGQLGLDPPTMTICDGGSTAELEQALQNSEAIAECFKCSISTSAIFFVVYCSTNIPLDERPKIHEKLDSFVNQLKLSHLGKDTKPDVLDPIFLYILVPDLPKRALVEIKPILYVPDTAETPDETSSELSSIVARSSFSFQPVEWHDSCIQKCVIHGKICAVVLSITSEVAMKVCSDSMNADWSNGNHQNSLTESQMKRISRFCIYLLDKTIIENGFSWNDTMILRLYIPQNLRVPLEMISSLFEDAFKELDQMNGAAKVGGKSIFNPVPVLDVRFLFFGTNYSSHFKGSKESW
;
A
#
# COMPACT_ATOMS: atom_id res chain seq x y z
N MET A 1 3.16 -19.01 32.51
CA MET A 1 2.00 -18.58 33.32
C MET A 1 1.10 -17.71 32.47
N ALA A 2 -0.10 -18.20 32.16
CA ALA A 2 -1.14 -17.43 31.49
C ALA A 2 -2.44 -17.58 32.27
N ILE A 3 -3.16 -16.48 32.44
CA ILE A 3 -4.44 -16.43 33.15
C ILE A 3 -5.56 -16.09 32.19
N THR A 4 -6.78 -16.51 32.48
CA THR A 4 -7.98 -16.09 31.76
C THR A 4 -8.38 -14.67 32.12
N VAL A 5 -8.57 -13.83 31.10
CA VAL A 5 -8.93 -12.42 31.25
C VAL A 5 -10.26 -12.05 30.61
N LYS A 6 -10.85 -12.95 29.84
CA LYS A 6 -12.23 -12.83 29.38
C LYS A 6 -12.85 -14.21 29.35
N VAL A 7 -14.16 -14.28 29.60
CA VAL A 7 -14.98 -15.45 29.33
C VAL A 7 -16.29 -15.01 28.68
N ALA A 8 -16.78 -15.80 27.73
CA ALA A 8 -17.98 -15.51 26.96
C ALA A 8 -18.64 -16.80 26.43
N ALA A 9 -18.69 -17.86 27.24
CA ALA A 9 -19.26 -19.13 26.82
C ALA A 9 -20.12 -19.79 27.92
N MET A 10 -21.06 -20.62 27.47
CA MET A 10 -21.91 -21.40 28.36
C MET A 10 -21.06 -22.32 29.26
N GLY A 11 -21.31 -22.24 30.57
CA GLY A 11 -20.53 -22.93 31.60
C GLY A 11 -19.29 -22.18 32.09
N LEU A 12 -18.84 -21.12 31.42
CA LEU A 12 -17.77 -20.27 31.94
C LEU A 12 -18.32 -19.08 32.73
N ASP A 13 -18.28 -19.18 34.06
CA ASP A 13 -18.64 -18.13 35.01
C ASP A 13 -17.51 -17.10 35.24
N PRO A 14 -17.72 -15.80 34.92
CA PRO A 14 -16.74 -14.74 35.15
C PRO A 14 -16.20 -14.68 36.59
N SER A 15 -17.06 -14.90 37.59
CA SER A 15 -16.68 -14.80 39.01
C SER A 15 -15.76 -15.94 39.46
N LYS A 16 -15.82 -17.09 38.79
CA LYS A 16 -15.05 -18.29 39.14
C LYS A 16 -13.81 -18.47 38.30
N HIS A 17 -13.89 -18.10 37.03
CA HIS A 17 -12.88 -18.46 36.04
C HIS A 17 -11.96 -17.31 35.66
N LEU A 18 -12.34 -16.04 35.79
CA LEU A 18 -11.42 -14.93 35.50
C LEU A 18 -10.28 -14.88 36.52
N GLY A 19 -9.07 -14.60 36.04
CA GLY A 19 -7.85 -14.56 36.84
C GLY A 19 -7.29 -15.94 37.20
N LYS A 20 -7.92 -17.03 36.76
CA LYS A 20 -7.40 -18.39 36.96
C LYS A 20 -6.40 -18.73 35.88
N GLU A 21 -5.41 -19.55 36.22
CA GLU A 21 -4.48 -20.05 35.23
C GLU A 21 -5.18 -20.95 34.21
N ILE A 22 -4.78 -20.85 32.95
CA ILE A 22 -5.34 -21.71 31.90
C ILE A 22 -5.09 -23.21 32.19
N ALA A 23 -3.97 -23.53 32.83
CA ALA A 23 -3.65 -24.89 33.26
C ALA A 23 -4.67 -25.44 34.28
N PHE A 24 -5.19 -24.58 35.16
CA PHE A 24 -6.23 -24.93 36.12
C PHE A 24 -7.58 -25.19 35.42
N LEU A 25 -7.89 -24.43 34.36
CA LEU A 25 -9.14 -24.57 33.63
C LEU A 25 -9.12 -25.71 32.61
N LYS A 26 -7.96 -26.22 32.20
CA LYS A 26 -7.83 -27.25 31.16
C LYS A 26 -8.77 -28.46 31.34
N PRO A 27 -8.85 -29.13 32.52
CA PRO A 27 -9.78 -30.25 32.71
C PRO A 27 -11.25 -29.83 32.57
N TYR A 28 -11.57 -28.61 33.01
CA TYR A 28 -12.92 -28.06 32.94
C TYR A 28 -13.32 -27.71 31.51
N LEU A 29 -12.42 -27.12 30.72
CA LEU A 29 -12.64 -26.82 29.30
C LEU A 29 -12.90 -28.09 28.49
N HIS A 30 -12.17 -29.17 28.74
CA HIS A 30 -12.45 -30.47 28.12
C HIS A 30 -13.85 -30.99 28.46
N LYS A 31 -14.28 -30.85 29.72
CA LYS A 31 -15.65 -31.21 30.11
C LYS A 31 -16.70 -30.34 29.41
N LEU A 32 -16.47 -29.04 29.27
CA LEU A 32 -17.38 -28.14 28.56
C LEU A 32 -17.43 -28.44 27.06
N LYS A 33 -16.34 -28.89 26.44
CA LYS A 33 -16.34 -29.37 25.06
C LYS A 33 -17.31 -30.53 24.89
N ASP A 34 -17.28 -31.50 25.80
CA ASP A 34 -18.16 -32.66 25.72
C ASP A 34 -19.64 -32.31 25.98
N LEU A 35 -19.91 -31.31 26.82
CA LEU A 35 -21.27 -30.88 27.18
C LEU A 35 -21.89 -29.92 26.17
N TYR A 36 -21.10 -28.96 25.67
CA TYR A 36 -21.59 -27.78 24.96
C TYR A 36 -20.86 -27.51 23.64
N GLY A 37 -19.86 -28.33 23.28
CA GLY A 37 -19.14 -28.18 22.02
C GLY A 37 -18.14 -27.01 21.97
N ILE A 38 -17.73 -26.45 23.12
CA ILE A 38 -16.77 -25.34 23.13
C ILE A 38 -15.41 -25.74 22.54
N ASN A 39 -14.72 -24.80 21.90
CA ASN A 39 -13.34 -24.98 21.49
C ASN A 39 -12.43 -24.85 22.72
N VAL A 40 -11.71 -25.93 23.05
CA VAL A 40 -10.83 -26.00 24.24
C VAL A 40 -9.65 -25.02 24.12
N CYS A 41 -9.30 -24.59 22.91
CA CYS A 41 -8.25 -23.61 22.67
C CYS A 41 -8.76 -22.16 22.71
N GLY A 42 -10.07 -21.93 22.83
CA GLY A 42 -10.66 -20.59 22.86
C GLY A 42 -10.73 -19.87 21.50
N GLU A 43 -10.52 -20.60 20.39
CA GLU A 43 -10.55 -20.06 19.02
C GLU A 43 -11.90 -19.43 18.66
N GLY A 44 -12.99 -19.93 19.23
CA GLY A 44 -14.34 -19.41 19.04
C GLY A 44 -14.67 -18.19 19.91
N GLY A 45 -13.70 -17.63 20.62
CA GLY A 45 -13.88 -16.49 21.52
C GLY A 45 -14.49 -16.85 22.87
N GLU A 46 -14.47 -18.12 23.26
CA GLU A 46 -15.07 -18.61 24.51
C GLU A 46 -14.38 -18.02 25.74
N TYR A 47 -13.07 -17.79 25.64
CA TYR A 47 -12.28 -17.08 26.63
C TYR A 47 -11.05 -16.45 25.98
N GLU A 48 -10.47 -15.45 26.64
CA GLU A 48 -9.16 -14.89 26.27
C GLU A 48 -8.19 -15.05 27.43
N THR A 49 -6.88 -15.09 27.13
CA THR A 49 -5.83 -15.22 28.15
C THR A 49 -4.80 -14.12 28.07
N LEU A 50 -4.22 -13.78 29.22
CA LEU A 50 -3.07 -12.89 29.35
C LEU A 50 -1.88 -13.69 29.86
N THR A 51 -0.80 -13.69 29.08
CA THR A 51 0.47 -14.31 29.48
C THR A 51 1.21 -13.37 30.42
N LEU A 52 1.25 -13.73 31.71
CA LEU A 52 1.96 -12.99 32.75
C LEU A 52 3.44 -13.39 32.83
N ASP A 53 3.75 -14.63 32.44
CA ASP A 53 5.12 -15.11 32.38
C ASP A 53 5.33 -16.20 31.32
N CYS A 54 6.44 -16.14 30.58
CA CYS A 54 6.87 -17.21 29.69
C CYS A 54 8.40 -17.19 29.51
N PRO A 55 9.00 -18.23 28.90
CA PRO A 55 10.45 -18.26 28.63
C PRO A 55 10.96 -17.08 27.77
N LEU A 56 10.09 -16.44 26.98
CA LEU A 56 10.45 -15.26 26.19
C LEU A 56 10.64 -14.01 27.07
N PHE A 57 10.02 -13.97 28.26
CA PHE A 57 10.17 -12.85 29.20
C PHE A 57 11.47 -13.03 29.99
N ARG A 58 12.59 -12.56 29.44
CA ARG A 58 13.93 -12.85 29.99
C ARG A 58 14.25 -12.12 31.29
N ASN A 59 13.75 -10.89 31.45
CA ASN A 59 14.23 -9.99 32.51
C ASN A 59 13.29 -9.96 33.73
N ALA A 60 11.99 -10.00 33.49
CA ALA A 60 10.97 -9.86 34.52
C ALA A 60 9.68 -10.57 34.09
N ARG A 61 8.85 -10.94 35.07
CA ARG A 61 7.47 -11.37 34.84
C ARG A 61 6.50 -10.24 35.21
N ILE A 62 5.33 -10.25 34.61
CA ILE A 62 4.26 -9.31 34.93
C ILE A 62 3.50 -9.86 36.13
N VAL A 63 3.34 -9.04 37.17
CA VAL A 63 2.53 -9.37 38.34
C VAL A 63 1.36 -8.40 38.39
N LEU A 64 0.15 -8.94 38.36
CA LEU A 64 -1.06 -8.15 38.58
C LEU A 64 -1.26 -7.96 40.08
N ASP A 65 -1.17 -6.71 40.53
CA ASP A 65 -1.34 -6.35 41.94
C ASP A 65 -2.81 -6.19 42.29
N GLU A 66 -3.56 -5.51 41.43
CA GLU A 66 -4.97 -5.21 41.61
C GLU A 66 -5.69 -5.33 40.27
N TYR A 67 -6.88 -5.92 40.28
CA TYR A 67 -7.75 -6.02 39.11
C TYR A 67 -9.20 -6.04 39.55
N GLN A 68 -10.09 -5.67 38.63
CA GLN A 68 -11.54 -5.78 38.82
C GLN A 68 -12.13 -6.69 37.76
N VAL A 69 -13.23 -7.36 38.09
CA VAL A 69 -14.03 -8.11 37.12
C VAL A 69 -15.19 -7.23 36.67
N VAL A 70 -15.21 -6.89 35.38
CA VAL A 70 -16.27 -6.13 34.74
C VAL A 70 -17.20 -7.11 34.04
N LEU A 71 -18.45 -7.18 34.48
CA LEU A 71 -19.49 -7.96 33.80
C LEU A 71 -20.03 -7.14 32.63
N HIS A 72 -19.90 -7.65 31.41
CA HIS A 72 -20.47 -7.04 30.20
C HIS A 72 -21.89 -7.57 29.93
N SER A 73 -22.15 -8.84 30.25
CA SER A 73 -23.48 -9.43 30.18
C SER A 73 -23.67 -10.43 31.32
N SER A 74 -24.78 -10.30 32.04
CA SER A 74 -25.17 -11.21 33.11
C SER A 74 -26.15 -12.29 32.62
N ASP A 75 -26.06 -12.69 31.36
CA ASP A 75 -26.92 -13.73 30.78
C ASP A 75 -26.84 -15.02 31.62
N SER A 76 -28.00 -15.64 31.86
CA SER A 76 -28.10 -16.85 32.68
C SER A 76 -27.53 -18.10 31.99
N ILE A 77 -27.34 -18.04 30.67
CA ILE A 77 -26.86 -19.13 29.82
C ILE A 77 -25.37 -18.96 29.52
N ALA A 78 -24.95 -17.77 29.07
CA ALA A 78 -23.56 -17.48 28.68
C ALA A 78 -23.12 -16.10 29.19
N PRO A 79 -22.76 -15.99 30.49
CA PRO A 79 -22.32 -14.73 31.06
C PRO A 79 -20.99 -14.27 30.44
N VAL A 80 -20.88 -12.96 30.20
CA VAL A 80 -19.68 -12.34 29.62
C VAL A 80 -19.05 -11.44 30.66
N GLY A 81 -17.77 -11.68 30.95
CA GLY A 81 -17.01 -10.84 31.85
C GLY A 81 -15.55 -10.73 31.44
N VAL A 82 -14.96 -9.61 31.83
CA VAL A 82 -13.57 -9.24 31.53
C VAL A 82 -12.86 -8.90 32.82
N LEU A 83 -11.64 -9.42 32.98
CA LEU A 83 -10.71 -9.00 34.02
C LEU A 83 -10.00 -7.75 33.53
N HIS A 84 -10.17 -6.65 34.25
CA HIS A 84 -9.53 -5.37 33.97
C HIS A 84 -8.44 -5.10 35.01
N PRO A 85 -7.15 -5.17 34.65
CA PRO A 85 -6.05 -4.80 35.54
C PRO A 85 -6.16 -3.34 35.97
N LEU A 86 -6.05 -3.07 37.27
CA LEU A 86 -6.01 -1.73 37.85
C LEU A 86 -4.57 -1.32 38.20
N LYS A 87 -3.77 -2.28 38.65
CA LYS A 87 -2.37 -2.07 39.03
C LYS A 87 -1.56 -3.32 38.79
N PHE A 88 -0.34 -3.15 38.29
CA PHE A 88 0.60 -4.22 38.04
C PHE A 88 2.03 -3.71 38.12
N HIS A 89 2.97 -4.61 38.35
CA HIS A 89 4.39 -4.32 38.33
C HIS A 89 5.17 -5.43 37.61
N LEU A 90 6.45 -5.13 37.35
CA LEU A 90 7.39 -6.10 36.82
C LEU A 90 8.25 -6.65 37.96
N GLU A 91 8.17 -7.96 38.18
CA GLU A 91 9.01 -8.66 39.14
C GLU A 91 10.20 -9.27 38.41
N ARG A 92 11.42 -8.84 38.76
CA ARG A 92 12.63 -9.36 38.12
C ARG A 92 12.75 -10.87 38.34
N LYS A 93 13.06 -11.58 37.27
CA LYS A 93 13.44 -12.98 37.37
C LYS A 93 14.85 -13.05 37.95
N ALA A 94 15.06 -13.92 38.93
CA ALA A 94 16.41 -14.18 39.41
C ALA A 94 17.25 -14.65 38.22
N SER A 95 18.40 -14.00 37.99
CA SER A 95 19.40 -14.57 37.11
C SER A 95 19.81 -15.90 37.74
N ASN A 96 19.64 -17.00 37.02
CA ASN A 96 20.25 -18.26 37.42
C ASN A 96 21.77 -18.05 37.45
N SER A 97 22.30 -17.67 38.61
CA SER A 97 23.70 -17.86 38.91
C SER A 97 23.94 -19.36 38.84
N VAL A 98 24.61 -19.79 37.79
CA VAL A 98 25.07 -21.16 37.62
C VAL A 98 26.10 -21.40 38.72
N SER A 99 25.67 -21.91 39.87
CA SER A 99 26.59 -22.54 40.82
C SER A 99 26.99 -23.88 40.22
N ALA A 100 28.25 -23.96 39.80
CA ALA A 100 28.92 -25.16 39.35
C ALA A 100 28.89 -26.23 40.46
N ASN A 101 27.98 -27.20 40.31
CA ASN A 101 28.12 -28.62 40.64
C ASN A 101 26.71 -29.23 40.83
N ASP A 102 26.14 -29.75 39.75
CA ASP A 102 25.71 -31.15 39.78
C ASP A 102 25.52 -31.68 38.36
N LYS A 103 26.17 -32.81 38.08
CA LYS A 103 26.08 -33.51 36.80
C LYS A 103 24.75 -34.23 36.76
N THR A 104 23.77 -33.73 36.00
CA THR A 104 22.88 -34.54 35.14
C THR A 104 21.94 -33.64 34.34
N ASN A 105 21.85 -33.94 33.04
CA ASN A 105 20.93 -33.43 32.02
C ASN A 105 21.25 -32.04 31.45
N ASP A 106 22.26 -32.04 30.56
CA ASP A 106 22.38 -31.13 29.43
C ASP A 106 21.06 -30.97 28.68
N LEU A 107 20.51 -29.76 28.70
CA LEU A 107 19.67 -29.17 27.65
C LEU A 107 19.42 -27.71 28.06
N CYS A 108 20.41 -26.85 27.87
CA CYS A 108 20.15 -25.41 27.86
C CYS A 108 21.10 -24.67 26.91
N CYS A 109 20.46 -23.78 26.14
CA CYS A 109 21.04 -22.71 25.33
C CYS A 109 21.67 -23.09 23.97
N GLU A 110 20.82 -23.59 23.07
CA GLU A 110 20.91 -23.16 21.67
C GLU A 110 19.84 -22.10 21.38
N ASN A 111 20.20 -21.15 20.52
CA ASN A 111 19.40 -20.00 20.11
C ASN A 111 17.99 -20.41 19.64
N ILE A 112 16.98 -20.24 20.48
CA ILE A 112 15.59 -20.20 20.02
C ILE A 112 15.32 -18.79 19.47
N SER A 113 15.91 -18.51 18.31
CA SER A 113 15.40 -17.54 17.33
C SER A 113 14.53 -18.23 16.27
N SER A 114 14.19 -19.50 16.47
CA SER A 114 13.22 -20.21 15.65
C SER A 114 11.82 -19.87 16.14
N VAL A 115 11.18 -18.89 15.49
CA VAL A 115 9.74 -18.93 15.31
C VAL A 115 9.49 -20.19 14.49
N SER A 116 8.96 -21.24 15.11
CA SER A 116 8.54 -22.42 14.37
C SER A 116 7.32 -22.03 13.55
N GLU A 117 7.42 -22.17 12.23
CA GLU A 117 6.25 -22.29 11.37
C GLU A 117 5.33 -23.34 11.99
N VAL A 118 4.11 -22.94 12.32
CA VAL A 118 3.04 -23.91 12.54
C VAL A 118 2.73 -24.44 11.14
N GLN A 119 3.29 -25.60 10.79
CA GLN A 119 2.81 -26.34 9.63
C GLN A 119 1.32 -26.55 9.84
N GLY A 120 0.50 -25.92 8.99
CA GLY A 120 -0.94 -26.10 9.02
C GLY A 120 -1.23 -27.59 8.93
N GLU A 121 -1.87 -28.14 9.97
CA GLU A 121 -2.44 -29.49 9.85
C GLU A 121 -3.48 -29.45 8.72
N ASN A 122 -3.34 -30.39 7.78
CA ASN A 122 -4.28 -30.61 6.68
C ASN A 122 -5.73 -30.46 7.16
N PRO A 123 -6.57 -29.63 6.51
CA PRO A 123 -8.00 -29.61 6.81
C PRO A 123 -8.58 -31.00 6.55
N LYS A 124 -9.10 -31.64 7.58
CA LYS A 124 -10.03 -32.76 7.40
C LYS A 124 -11.23 -32.23 6.62
N GLU A 125 -11.54 -32.91 5.52
CA GLU A 125 -12.71 -32.68 4.68
C GLU A 125 -13.97 -32.41 5.52
N TYR A 126 -14.36 -31.14 5.64
CA TYR A 126 -15.71 -30.78 5.99
C TYR A 126 -16.51 -30.76 4.70
N LYS A 127 -17.41 -31.74 4.55
CA LYS A 127 -18.44 -31.70 3.50
C LYS A 127 -19.29 -30.46 3.71
N SER A 128 -19.11 -29.45 2.86
CA SER A 128 -20.04 -28.33 2.76
C SER A 128 -21.36 -28.84 2.18
N LEU A 129 -22.46 -28.55 2.89
CA LEU A 129 -23.78 -28.61 2.29
C LEU A 129 -23.90 -27.33 1.43
N GLY A 130 -23.52 -27.44 0.16
CA GLY A 130 -23.65 -26.34 -0.79
C GLY A 130 -25.13 -26.09 -1.09
N GLU A 131 -25.63 -24.94 -0.68
CA GLU A 131 -26.82 -24.37 -1.31
C GLU A 131 -26.41 -23.76 -2.66
N PRO A 132 -27.19 -23.95 -3.73
CA PRO A 132 -26.85 -23.45 -5.05
C PRO A 132 -26.98 -21.93 -5.12
N VAL A 133 -25.91 -21.28 -5.57
CA VAL A 133 -25.89 -19.88 -6.02
C VAL A 133 -26.85 -19.75 -7.21
N PRO A 134 -27.73 -18.74 -7.26
CA PRO A 134 -28.60 -18.54 -8.43
C PRO A 134 -27.79 -18.15 -9.67
N GLU A 135 -28.09 -18.80 -10.80
CA GLU A 135 -27.69 -18.48 -12.19
C GLU A 135 -27.81 -16.95 -12.44
N VAL A 136 -26.78 -16.15 -12.75
CA VAL A 136 -25.76 -16.13 -13.82
C VAL A 136 -26.37 -16.12 -15.23
N SER A 137 -26.77 -14.94 -15.70
CA SER A 137 -26.76 -14.58 -17.13
C SER A 137 -27.08 -13.09 -17.35
N ASP A 138 -28.19 -12.58 -16.80
CA ASP A 138 -28.81 -11.39 -17.42
C ASP A 138 -28.36 -10.01 -16.87
N LEU A 139 -27.76 -9.93 -15.67
CA LEU A 139 -27.27 -8.66 -15.10
C LEU A 139 -25.82 -8.33 -15.47
N VAL A 140 -25.03 -9.34 -15.87
CA VAL A 140 -23.60 -9.18 -16.19
C VAL A 140 -23.41 -8.64 -17.61
N GLU A 141 -24.27 -8.99 -18.57
CA GLU A 141 -24.17 -8.48 -19.94
C GLU A 141 -24.48 -6.97 -20.02
N VAL A 142 -25.50 -6.48 -19.31
CA VAL A 142 -25.93 -5.07 -19.35
C VAL A 142 -24.93 -4.13 -18.64
N SER A 143 -24.17 -4.63 -17.67
CA SER A 143 -23.17 -3.86 -16.90
C SER A 143 -21.75 -3.92 -17.50
N SER A 144 -21.45 -4.91 -18.37
CA SER A 144 -20.14 -5.08 -19.01
C SER A 144 -19.73 -3.90 -19.92
N HIS A 145 -20.69 -3.19 -20.52
CA HIS A 145 -20.40 -2.09 -21.44
C HIS A 145 -19.91 -0.80 -20.77
N ARG A 146 -20.12 -0.63 -19.45
CA ARG A 146 -19.67 0.56 -18.70
C ARG A 146 -18.33 0.36 -18.02
N LEU A 147 -17.80 -0.85 -18.01
CA LEU A 147 -16.68 -1.21 -17.18
C LEU A 147 -15.39 -1.21 -17.99
N HIS A 148 -14.41 -0.44 -17.52
CA HIS A 148 -13.13 -0.29 -18.21
C HIS A 148 -12.04 -1.06 -17.51
N VAL A 149 -11.18 -1.71 -18.29
CA VAL A 149 -9.99 -2.41 -17.79
C VAL A 149 -8.78 -2.05 -18.65
N SER A 150 -7.77 -1.43 -18.04
CA SER A 150 -6.42 -1.36 -18.61
C SER A 150 -5.57 -2.52 -18.07
N LYS A 151 -4.59 -2.98 -18.84
CA LYS A 151 -3.63 -3.99 -18.41
C LYS A 151 -2.26 -3.65 -18.96
N THR A 152 -1.25 -3.66 -18.09
CA THR A 152 0.17 -3.54 -18.48
C THR A 152 0.89 -4.79 -18.00
N GLU A 153 1.66 -5.43 -18.88
CA GLU A 153 2.24 -6.75 -18.62
C GLU A 153 3.75 -6.74 -18.84
N LYS A 154 4.46 -7.33 -17.88
CA LYS A 154 5.88 -7.68 -17.90
C LYS A 154 5.98 -9.18 -17.62
N ASP A 155 7.02 -9.86 -18.12
CA ASP A 155 7.19 -11.32 -18.07
C ASP A 155 6.73 -12.03 -16.78
N ASN A 156 6.88 -11.39 -15.61
CA ASN A 156 6.53 -11.98 -14.31
C ASN A 156 5.50 -11.19 -13.49
N THR A 157 4.98 -10.06 -13.99
CA THR A 157 4.03 -9.21 -13.26
C THR A 157 3.13 -8.47 -14.23
N PHE A 158 1.87 -8.27 -13.89
CA PHE A 158 1.03 -7.33 -14.61
C PHE A 158 0.28 -6.43 -13.64
N SER A 159 -0.07 -5.24 -14.11
CA SER A 159 -1.04 -4.37 -13.43
C SER A 159 -2.33 -4.34 -14.21
N MET A 160 -3.44 -4.20 -13.49
CA MET A 160 -4.74 -3.89 -14.08
C MET A 160 -5.45 -2.85 -13.23
N CYS A 161 -6.23 -1.98 -13.85
CA CYS A 161 -7.18 -1.17 -13.11
C CYS A 161 -8.58 -1.30 -13.69
N CYS A 162 -9.58 -1.07 -12.85
CA CYS A 162 -10.97 -1.32 -13.14
C CYS A 162 -11.85 -0.24 -12.51
N TRP A 163 -12.75 0.33 -13.31
CA TRP A 163 -13.70 1.36 -12.87
C TRP A 163 -14.96 1.35 -13.76
N LEU A 164 -15.98 2.07 -13.32
CA LEU A 164 -17.23 2.26 -14.06
C LEU A 164 -17.27 3.63 -14.73
N GLN A 165 -17.61 3.68 -16.00
CA GLN A 165 -17.87 4.91 -16.73
C GLN A 165 -19.35 5.31 -16.58
N ASP A 166 -19.57 6.58 -16.32
CA ASP A 166 -20.88 7.24 -16.23
C ASP A 166 -21.81 6.76 -15.08
N PRO A 167 -21.98 7.60 -14.01
CA PRO A 167 -22.89 7.32 -12.90
C PRO A 167 -24.37 7.62 -13.22
N SER A 168 -24.73 7.99 -14.45
CA SER A 168 -26.09 8.40 -14.83
C SER A 168 -27.15 7.28 -14.84
N GLY A 169 -26.72 6.02 -14.67
CA GLY A 169 -27.63 4.89 -14.42
C GLY A 169 -28.25 4.92 -13.02
N PRO A 170 -29.36 4.19 -12.77
CA PRO A 170 -29.96 4.10 -11.44
C PRO A 170 -28.91 3.57 -10.44
N SER A 171 -28.50 4.38 -9.47
CA SER A 171 -27.33 4.10 -8.64
C SER A 171 -27.66 3.12 -7.51
N GLY A 172 -27.08 1.92 -7.48
CA GLY A 172 -26.99 1.12 -6.24
C GLY A 172 -25.85 1.53 -5.31
N GLY A 173 -25.19 2.66 -5.60
CA GLY A 173 -24.24 3.32 -4.71
C GLY A 173 -22.84 2.71 -4.74
N LEU A 174 -21.98 3.14 -3.81
CA LEU A 174 -20.58 2.72 -3.75
C LEU A 174 -20.42 1.21 -3.63
N GLN A 175 -21.27 0.56 -2.84
CA GLN A 175 -21.24 -0.88 -2.63
C GLN A 175 -21.48 -1.67 -3.91
N GLU A 176 -22.50 -1.32 -4.69
CA GLU A 176 -22.77 -2.00 -5.96
C GLU A 176 -21.64 -1.74 -6.97
N ASP A 177 -21.18 -0.49 -7.08
CA ASP A 177 -20.07 -0.12 -7.98
C ASP A 177 -18.81 -0.95 -7.65
N LEU A 178 -18.43 -1.00 -6.37
CA LEU A 178 -17.25 -1.73 -5.91
C LEU A 178 -17.42 -3.25 -6.07
N GLU A 179 -18.61 -3.80 -5.83
CA GLU A 179 -18.90 -5.21 -6.03
C GLU A 179 -18.76 -5.62 -7.50
N LEU A 180 -19.29 -4.81 -8.44
CA LEU A 180 -19.12 -5.04 -9.88
C LEU A 180 -17.64 -4.99 -10.30
N ILE A 181 -16.90 -4.00 -9.80
CA ILE A 181 -15.47 -3.83 -10.08
C ILE A 181 -14.66 -5.03 -9.57
N LEU A 182 -14.86 -5.44 -8.32
CA LEU A 182 -14.11 -6.57 -7.73
C LEU A 182 -14.47 -7.90 -8.40
N ARG A 183 -15.74 -8.12 -8.79
CA ARG A 183 -16.13 -9.28 -9.60
C ARG A 183 -15.43 -9.29 -10.95
N GLN A 184 -15.37 -8.16 -11.64
CA GLN A 184 -14.65 -8.12 -12.91
C GLN A 184 -13.16 -8.42 -12.72
N ILE A 185 -12.52 -7.83 -11.71
CA ILE A 185 -11.11 -8.10 -11.43
C ILE A 185 -10.90 -9.59 -11.21
N GLU A 186 -11.75 -10.25 -10.41
CA GLU A 186 -11.69 -11.69 -10.19
C GLU A 186 -11.83 -12.49 -11.50
N LEU A 187 -12.75 -12.11 -12.39
CA LEU A 187 -12.89 -12.73 -13.72
C LEU A 187 -11.64 -12.54 -14.59
N GLN A 188 -11.02 -11.35 -14.57
CA GLN A 188 -9.79 -11.07 -15.32
C GLN A 188 -8.58 -11.82 -14.76
N LEU A 189 -8.50 -11.98 -13.44
CA LEU A 189 -7.47 -12.78 -12.77
C LEU A 189 -7.57 -14.25 -13.23
N VAL A 190 -8.78 -14.83 -13.17
CA VAL A 190 -9.02 -16.21 -13.63
C VAL A 190 -8.67 -16.37 -15.11
N GLY A 191 -9.01 -15.39 -15.95
CA GLY A 191 -8.65 -15.38 -17.37
C GLY A 191 -7.14 -15.28 -17.65
N CYS A 192 -6.33 -14.89 -16.66
CA CYS A 192 -4.86 -14.85 -16.71
C CYS A 192 -4.21 -15.98 -15.90
N ASP A 193 -4.95 -17.07 -15.62
CA ASP A 193 -4.48 -18.19 -14.79
C ASP A 193 -3.95 -17.75 -13.41
N SER A 194 -4.54 -16.70 -12.83
CA SER A 194 -4.15 -16.08 -11.56
C SER A 194 -5.35 -15.95 -10.60
N GLY A 195 -5.09 -15.74 -9.32
CA GLY A 195 -6.11 -15.46 -8.32
C GLY A 195 -5.74 -14.32 -7.37
N TRP A 196 -6.55 -14.09 -6.33
CA TRP A 196 -6.28 -13.04 -5.33
C TRP A 196 -5.00 -13.31 -4.54
N GLU A 197 -4.60 -14.57 -4.42
CA GLU A 197 -3.34 -15.00 -3.83
C GLU A 197 -2.13 -14.38 -4.54
N ASN A 198 -2.22 -14.12 -5.84
CA ASN A 198 -1.15 -13.54 -6.66
C ASN A 198 -1.06 -12.02 -6.58
N VAL A 199 -2.09 -11.35 -6.03
CA VAL A 199 -2.14 -9.89 -5.96
C VAL A 199 -1.11 -9.40 -4.95
N LEU A 200 -0.22 -8.52 -5.39
CA LEU A 200 0.85 -7.91 -4.60
C LEU A 200 0.39 -6.64 -3.88
N TYR A 201 -0.33 -5.78 -4.61
CA TYR A 201 -0.72 -4.47 -4.14
C TYR A 201 -2.10 -4.08 -4.65
N ILE A 202 -2.88 -3.34 -3.85
CA ILE A 202 -4.17 -2.76 -4.23
C ILE A 202 -4.20 -1.25 -3.93
N HIS A 203 -4.49 -0.42 -4.94
CA HIS A 203 -5.07 0.90 -4.68
C HIS A 203 -6.58 0.79 -4.77
N LEU A 204 -7.25 1.13 -3.68
CA LEU A 204 -8.70 1.28 -3.61
C LEU A 204 -9.03 2.76 -3.54
N TYR A 205 -9.58 3.32 -4.61
CA TYR A 205 -10.06 4.70 -4.62
C TYR A 205 -11.58 4.71 -4.48
N ILE A 206 -12.08 5.59 -3.62
CA ILE A 206 -13.51 5.81 -3.42
C ILE A 206 -13.84 7.29 -3.62
N SER A 207 -15.07 7.60 -4.00
CA SER A 207 -15.50 8.98 -4.25
C SER A 207 -15.79 9.79 -2.98
N ASP A 208 -15.94 9.11 -1.84
CA ASP A 208 -16.34 9.71 -0.56
C ASP A 208 -15.84 8.86 0.61
N MET A 209 -14.95 9.41 1.44
CA MET A 209 -14.34 8.72 2.58
C MET A 209 -15.34 8.49 3.73
N ASP A 210 -16.49 9.16 3.78
CA ASP A 210 -17.57 8.83 4.72
C ASP A 210 -18.14 7.43 4.47
N GLN A 211 -17.98 6.91 3.25
CA GLN A 211 -18.43 5.58 2.85
C GLN A 211 -17.35 4.50 3.03
N PHE A 212 -16.22 4.82 3.69
CA PHE A 212 -15.11 3.88 3.90
C PHE A 212 -15.53 2.57 4.56
N THR A 213 -16.41 2.62 5.57
CA THR A 213 -16.91 1.40 6.25
C THR A 213 -17.64 0.48 5.26
N GLN A 214 -18.53 1.03 4.44
CA GLN A 214 -19.26 0.28 3.41
C GLN A 214 -18.31 -0.30 2.34
N ALA A 215 -17.32 0.49 1.90
CA ALA A 215 -16.30 0.04 0.96
C ALA A 215 -15.50 -1.13 1.55
N ASN A 216 -15.09 -1.04 2.82
CA ASN A 216 -14.32 -2.07 3.47
C ASN A 216 -15.15 -3.35 3.69
N GLU A 217 -16.41 -3.25 4.11
CA GLU A 217 -17.34 -4.39 4.21
C GLU A 217 -17.53 -5.13 2.88
N THR A 218 -17.55 -4.39 1.76
CA THR A 218 -17.61 -4.99 0.43
C THR A 218 -16.29 -5.66 0.06
N TYR A 219 -15.17 -4.96 0.28
CA TYR A 219 -13.83 -5.43 -0.03
C TYR A 219 -13.47 -6.74 0.70
N VAL A 220 -13.82 -6.86 1.99
CA VAL A 220 -13.48 -8.06 2.80
C VAL A 220 -14.17 -9.34 2.33
N ARG A 221 -15.24 -9.24 1.53
CA ARG A 221 -15.94 -10.39 0.95
C ARG A 221 -15.17 -11.01 -0.23
N PHE A 222 -14.33 -10.22 -0.90
CA PHE A 222 -13.55 -10.65 -2.06
C PHE A 222 -12.14 -11.06 -1.69
N ILE A 223 -11.48 -10.29 -0.82
CA ILE A 223 -10.12 -10.57 -0.37
C ILE A 223 -10.21 -11.23 1.01
N THR A 224 -10.22 -12.56 1.03
CA THR A 224 -10.30 -13.37 2.26
C THR A 224 -8.99 -14.13 2.49
N GLN A 225 -8.80 -14.65 3.70
CA GLN A 225 -7.68 -15.53 4.00
C GLN A 225 -7.71 -16.81 3.15
N ASP A 226 -8.90 -17.37 2.90
CA ASP A 226 -9.08 -18.57 2.07
C ASP A 226 -8.66 -18.34 0.61
N LYS A 227 -8.95 -17.15 0.06
CA LYS A 227 -8.53 -16.75 -1.29
C LYS A 227 -7.08 -16.27 -1.36
N CYS A 228 -6.45 -16.03 -0.21
CA CYS A 228 -5.09 -15.51 -0.11
C CYS A 228 -4.25 -16.33 0.90
N PRO A 229 -4.02 -17.64 0.65
CA PRO A 229 -3.28 -18.51 1.58
C PRO A 229 -1.85 -18.03 1.88
N PHE A 230 -1.24 -17.30 0.96
CA PHE A 230 0.11 -16.71 1.10
C PHE A 230 0.10 -15.27 1.67
N GLY A 231 -1.03 -14.85 2.23
CA GLY A 231 -1.23 -13.52 2.80
C GLY A 231 -1.94 -12.55 1.85
N VAL A 232 -2.74 -11.67 2.45
CA VAL A 232 -3.49 -10.62 1.76
C VAL A 232 -2.55 -9.52 1.22
N PRO A 233 -2.86 -8.89 0.09
CA PRO A 233 -2.03 -7.83 -0.50
C PRO A 233 -1.91 -6.60 0.39
N SER A 234 -0.82 -5.87 0.20
CA SER A 234 -0.69 -4.51 0.74
C SER A 234 -1.64 -3.54 0.02
N ARG A 235 -2.09 -2.48 0.71
CA ARG A 235 -3.19 -1.62 0.20
C ARG A 235 -3.04 -0.16 0.62
N SER A 236 -3.48 0.75 -0.25
CA SER A 236 -3.89 2.13 0.15
C SER A 236 -5.34 2.35 -0.21
N THR A 237 -6.06 3.10 0.63
CA THR A 237 -7.43 3.53 0.36
C THR A 237 -7.53 5.04 0.44
N ILE A 238 -7.83 5.70 -0.69
CA ILE A 238 -7.74 7.16 -0.81
C ILE A 238 -9.04 7.70 -1.42
N GLU A 239 -9.54 8.84 -0.94
CA GLU A 239 -10.64 9.53 -1.61
C GLU A 239 -10.10 10.22 -2.87
N LEU A 240 -10.80 10.11 -4.00
CA LEU A 240 -10.46 10.85 -5.23
C LEU A 240 -11.72 11.50 -5.82
N PRO A 241 -11.59 12.57 -6.63
CA PRO A 241 -12.71 13.23 -7.32
C PRO A 241 -13.24 12.37 -8.50
N LEU A 242 -13.62 11.13 -8.23
CA LEU A 242 -14.02 10.12 -9.23
C LEU A 242 -15.30 10.53 -9.97
N ILE A 243 -16.30 11.04 -9.24
CA ILE A 243 -17.59 11.45 -9.83
C ILE A 243 -17.37 12.62 -10.81
N GLN A 244 -16.54 13.59 -10.43
CA GLN A 244 -16.22 14.75 -11.26
C GLN A 244 -15.41 14.37 -12.50
N ALA A 245 -14.68 13.25 -12.44
CA ALA A 245 -13.93 12.68 -13.55
C ALA A 245 -14.72 11.61 -14.34
N SER A 246 -16.00 11.39 -14.02
CA SER A 246 -16.86 10.37 -14.64
C SER A 246 -16.37 8.91 -14.49
N LEU A 247 -15.63 8.60 -13.41
CA LEU A 247 -15.07 7.28 -13.10
C LEU A 247 -15.90 6.45 -12.10
N GLY A 248 -17.19 6.77 -11.93
CA GLY A 248 -18.05 6.09 -10.97
C GLY A 248 -17.73 6.46 -9.51
N ARG A 249 -18.14 5.61 -8.56
CA ARG A 249 -17.90 5.83 -7.11
C ARG A 249 -16.71 5.05 -6.55
N ALA A 250 -16.25 4.04 -7.26
CA ALA A 250 -15.08 3.24 -6.91
C ALA A 250 -14.17 3.05 -8.12
N TYR A 251 -12.88 2.97 -7.86
CA TYR A 251 -11.84 2.64 -8.82
C TYR A 251 -10.82 1.76 -8.12
N VAL A 252 -10.46 0.63 -8.70
CA VAL A 252 -9.50 -0.31 -8.11
C VAL A 252 -8.36 -0.55 -9.09
N GLU A 253 -7.13 -0.43 -8.62
CA GLU A 253 -5.93 -0.84 -9.34
C GLU A 253 -5.20 -1.91 -8.55
N ILE A 254 -4.83 -2.99 -9.23
CA ILE A 254 -4.06 -4.08 -8.64
C ILE A 254 -2.74 -4.31 -9.39
N LEU A 255 -1.72 -4.73 -8.64
CA LEU A 255 -0.48 -5.28 -9.16
C LEU A 255 -0.45 -6.77 -8.83
N VAL A 256 -0.13 -7.60 -9.80
CA VAL A 256 -0.22 -9.07 -9.72
C VAL A 256 1.11 -9.69 -10.13
N ALA A 257 1.53 -10.72 -9.41
CA ALA A 257 2.65 -11.57 -9.77
C ALA A 257 2.20 -12.78 -10.58
N ASN A 258 2.95 -13.15 -11.61
CA ASN A 258 2.73 -14.39 -12.37
C ASN A 258 3.50 -15.58 -11.78
N ASP A 259 4.03 -15.43 -10.57
CA ASP A 259 4.79 -16.44 -9.86
C ASP A 259 4.35 -16.53 -8.38
N GLN A 260 4.95 -17.46 -7.65
CA GLN A 260 4.62 -17.75 -6.25
C GLN A 260 5.65 -17.17 -5.27
N SER A 261 6.43 -16.16 -5.69
CA SER A 261 7.49 -15.55 -4.85
C SER A 261 6.98 -14.46 -3.88
N LYS A 262 5.66 -14.20 -3.88
CA LYS A 262 5.01 -13.25 -2.98
C LYS A 262 5.23 -13.63 -1.52
N ARG A 263 5.72 -12.67 -0.74
CA ARG A 263 5.88 -12.77 0.72
C ARG A 263 5.19 -11.58 1.37
N VAL A 264 4.52 -11.80 2.49
CA VAL A 264 3.69 -10.77 3.12
C VAL A 264 4.12 -10.56 4.58
N LEU A 265 4.27 -9.30 4.98
CA LEU A 265 4.34 -8.92 6.40
C LEU A 265 2.96 -8.44 6.84
N HIS A 266 2.34 -9.21 7.74
CA HIS A 266 1.01 -8.93 8.27
C HIS A 266 1.09 -8.85 9.81
N VAL A 267 0.96 -7.63 10.34
CA VAL A 267 0.86 -7.36 11.78
C VAL A 267 -0.59 -7.51 12.19
N GLN A 268 -0.91 -8.63 12.83
CA GLN A 268 -2.29 -9.00 13.18
C GLN A 268 -2.72 -8.55 14.59
N SER A 269 -1.76 -8.18 15.43
CA SER A 269 -2.00 -7.78 16.82
C SER A 269 -1.56 -6.35 17.07
N ILE A 270 -2.29 -5.65 17.94
CA ILE A 270 -1.84 -4.36 18.49
C ILE A 270 -0.49 -4.56 19.17
N SER A 271 0.47 -3.68 18.86
CA SER A 271 1.86 -3.81 19.25
C SER A 271 2.46 -2.45 19.58
N CYS A 272 3.69 -2.42 20.11
CA CYS A 272 4.42 -1.17 20.34
C CYS A 272 5.31 -0.73 19.19
N TRP A 273 5.38 -1.50 18.09
CA TRP A 273 6.38 -1.29 17.05
C TRP A 273 5.77 -0.93 15.69
N ALA A 274 4.58 -1.46 15.35
CA ALA A 274 3.85 -1.09 14.13
C ALA A 274 2.33 -1.22 14.30
N PRO A 275 1.53 -0.38 13.59
CA PRO A 275 0.08 -0.46 13.63
C PRO A 275 -0.44 -1.80 13.12
N SER A 276 -1.46 -2.34 13.79
CA SER A 276 -2.13 -3.59 13.40
C SER A 276 -2.99 -3.40 12.14
N CYS A 277 -3.03 -4.41 11.27
CA CYS A 277 -4.00 -4.47 10.18
C CYS A 277 -5.36 -4.93 10.72
N ILE A 278 -6.33 -4.02 10.72
CA ILE A 278 -7.70 -4.35 11.16
C ILE A 278 -8.54 -4.94 10.00
N GLY A 279 -8.16 -4.66 8.74
CA GLY A 279 -8.83 -5.19 7.55
C GLY A 279 -7.95 -6.20 6.78
N PRO A 280 -8.48 -6.86 5.74
CA PRO A 280 -7.77 -7.85 4.93
C PRO A 280 -6.80 -7.18 3.94
N TYR A 281 -5.80 -6.54 4.51
CA TYR A 281 -4.62 -6.05 3.83
C TYR A 281 -3.40 -6.33 4.72
N SER A 282 -2.21 -6.17 4.16
CA SER A 282 -0.95 -6.33 4.90
C SER A 282 -0.15 -5.04 4.91
N GLN A 283 0.75 -4.89 5.89
CA GLN A 283 1.62 -3.72 6.01
C GLN A 283 2.57 -3.63 4.82
N ALA A 284 3.06 -4.76 4.33
CA ALA A 284 3.90 -4.82 3.16
C ALA A 284 3.80 -6.15 2.43
N THR A 285 3.98 -6.09 1.11
CA THR A 285 4.12 -7.25 0.25
C THR A 285 5.45 -7.17 -0.49
N PHE A 286 6.27 -8.19 -0.32
CA PHE A 286 7.57 -8.35 -0.94
C PHE A 286 7.47 -9.30 -2.12
N HIS A 287 7.98 -8.88 -3.27
CA HIS A 287 8.06 -9.69 -4.48
C HIS A 287 9.41 -9.43 -5.16
N LYS A 288 10.20 -10.49 -5.33
CA LYS A 288 11.56 -10.44 -5.87
C LYS A 288 12.47 -9.50 -5.10
N GLU A 289 12.64 -8.27 -5.56
CA GLU A 289 13.50 -7.26 -4.95
C GLU A 289 12.72 -5.97 -4.59
N ILE A 290 11.39 -5.99 -4.72
CA ILE A 290 10.54 -4.83 -4.44
C ILE A 290 9.69 -5.10 -3.22
N LEU A 291 9.75 -4.18 -2.26
CA LEU A 291 8.84 -4.13 -1.12
C LEU A 291 7.77 -3.07 -1.39
N HIS A 292 6.55 -3.53 -1.65
CA HIS A 292 5.37 -2.68 -1.74
C HIS A 292 4.78 -2.48 -0.35
N MET A 293 4.95 -1.29 0.24
CA MET A 293 4.32 -0.96 1.52
C MET A 293 2.90 -0.44 1.30
N ALA A 294 1.99 -0.85 2.19
CA ALA A 294 0.66 -0.26 2.31
C ALA A 294 0.75 1.22 2.70
N GLY A 295 -0.37 1.92 2.53
CA GLY A 295 -0.58 3.26 3.06
C GLY A 295 -0.30 3.33 4.56
N GLN A 296 0.69 4.13 4.95
CA GLN A 296 1.05 4.38 6.34
C GLN A 296 0.42 5.70 6.78
N LEU A 297 -0.50 5.58 7.74
CA LEU A 297 -1.07 6.70 8.47
C LEU A 297 -0.23 6.98 9.72
N GLY A 298 -0.37 8.19 10.26
CA GLY A 298 0.21 8.60 11.54
C GLY A 298 -0.45 7.96 12.76
N LEU A 299 -0.62 6.65 12.75
CA LEU A 299 -1.21 5.90 13.86
C LEU A 299 -0.16 5.61 14.92
N ASP A 300 -0.48 5.87 16.18
CA ASP A 300 0.27 5.35 17.32
C ASP A 300 0.01 3.84 17.45
N PRO A 301 1.03 2.96 17.31
CA PRO A 301 0.85 1.52 17.24
C PRO A 301 0.08 0.89 18.43
N PRO A 302 0.35 1.26 19.70
CA PRO A 302 -0.36 0.69 20.85
C PRO A 302 -1.84 1.09 20.92
N THR A 303 -2.19 2.29 20.47
CA THR A 303 -3.55 2.83 20.64
C THR A 303 -4.39 2.74 19.36
N MET A 304 -3.77 2.60 18.19
CA MET A 304 -4.43 2.61 16.88
C MET A 304 -5.23 3.90 16.60
N THR A 305 -4.86 5.00 17.26
CA THR A 305 -5.39 6.35 17.05
C THR A 305 -4.40 7.20 16.26
N ILE A 306 -4.92 8.18 15.52
CA ILE A 306 -4.08 9.18 14.85
C ILE A 306 -3.35 9.99 15.94
N CYS A 307 -2.05 10.24 15.75
CA CYS A 307 -1.28 11.00 16.71
C CYS A 307 -1.69 12.48 16.74
N ASP A 308 -1.67 13.08 17.91
CA ASP A 308 -1.90 14.52 18.07
C ASP A 308 -0.73 15.34 17.51
N GLY A 309 -0.98 16.62 17.20
CA GLY A 309 0.06 17.57 16.74
C GLY A 309 -0.02 17.96 15.27
N GLY A 310 -1.09 17.56 14.58
CA GLY A 310 -1.39 17.99 13.21
C GLY A 310 -0.54 17.31 12.15
N SER A 311 -0.52 17.91 10.97
CA SER A 311 -0.08 17.24 9.73
C SER A 311 1.39 16.79 9.76
N THR A 312 2.27 17.55 10.41
CA THR A 312 3.70 17.21 10.54
C THR A 312 3.97 16.09 11.55
N ALA A 313 3.17 15.99 12.61
CA ALA A 313 3.28 14.92 13.59
C ALA A 313 2.76 13.61 12.99
N GLU A 314 1.62 13.66 12.28
CA GLU A 314 1.08 12.51 11.55
C GLU A 314 2.07 11.96 10.53
N LEU A 315 2.71 12.84 9.76
CA LEU A 315 3.76 12.46 8.82
C LEU A 315 4.94 11.78 9.51
N GLU A 316 5.43 12.34 10.63
CA GLU A 316 6.55 11.76 11.38
C GLU A 316 6.21 10.37 11.92
N GLN A 317 5.03 10.20 12.50
CA GLN A 317 4.57 8.90 12.99
C GLN A 317 4.41 7.90 11.84
N ALA A 318 3.89 8.32 10.69
CA ALA A 318 3.77 7.47 9.50
C ALA A 318 5.15 7.03 8.96
N LEU A 319 6.15 7.92 8.99
CA LEU A 319 7.54 7.60 8.61
C LEU A 319 8.19 6.64 9.61
N GLN A 320 7.98 6.82 10.91
CA GLN A 320 8.45 5.88 11.94
C GLN A 320 7.82 4.49 11.76
N ASN A 321 6.51 4.43 11.51
CA ASN A 321 5.80 3.18 11.22
C ASN A 321 6.38 2.51 9.96
N SER A 322 6.66 3.29 8.91
CA SER A 322 7.28 2.79 7.67
C SER A 322 8.68 2.24 7.91
N GLU A 323 9.49 2.92 8.72
CA GLU A 323 10.84 2.46 9.07
C GLU A 323 10.80 1.16 9.87
N ALA A 324 9.92 1.04 10.86
CA ALA A 324 9.77 -0.19 11.63
C ALA A 324 9.36 -1.39 10.74
N ILE A 325 8.53 -1.16 9.73
CA ILE A 325 8.18 -2.16 8.71
C ILE A 325 9.40 -2.48 7.84
N ALA A 326 10.18 -1.48 7.39
CA ALA A 326 11.39 -1.67 6.59
C ALA A 326 12.45 -2.52 7.34
N GLU A 327 12.64 -2.28 8.63
CA GLU A 327 13.62 -3.00 9.45
C GLU A 327 13.35 -4.52 9.50
N CYS A 328 12.09 -4.94 9.37
CA CYS A 328 11.71 -6.35 9.28
C CYS A 328 12.31 -7.04 8.03
N PHE A 329 12.61 -6.26 6.99
CA PHE A 329 13.25 -6.70 5.74
C PHE A 329 14.74 -6.36 5.69
N LYS A 330 15.34 -5.96 6.83
CA LYS A 330 16.76 -5.55 6.95
C LYS A 330 17.11 -4.37 6.02
N CYS A 331 16.14 -3.51 5.74
CA CYS A 331 16.31 -2.31 4.94
C CYS A 331 15.84 -1.07 5.72
N SER A 332 16.02 0.11 5.13
CA SER A 332 15.58 1.38 5.70
C SER A 332 14.94 2.23 4.62
N ILE A 333 13.86 2.96 4.96
CA ILE A 333 13.20 3.86 4.02
C ILE A 333 14.14 4.98 3.56
N SER A 334 15.20 5.28 4.32
CA SER A 334 16.12 6.36 4.00
C SER A 334 17.19 5.96 2.97
N THR A 335 17.42 4.67 2.77
CA THR A 335 18.48 4.15 1.87
C THR A 335 17.94 3.28 0.75
N SER A 336 16.80 2.63 0.96
CA SER A 336 16.22 1.63 0.06
C SER A 336 15.00 2.15 -0.70
N ALA A 337 14.49 3.34 -0.39
CA ALA A 337 13.32 3.87 -1.11
C ALA A 337 13.65 4.24 -2.56
N ILE A 338 12.82 3.75 -3.46
CA ILE A 338 12.77 4.16 -4.87
C ILE A 338 11.80 5.33 -5.03
N PHE A 339 10.68 5.27 -4.29
CA PHE A 339 9.54 6.15 -4.50
C PHE A 339 8.77 6.38 -3.19
N PHE A 340 8.37 7.62 -2.94
CA PHE A 340 7.38 7.98 -1.94
C PHE A 340 6.19 8.64 -2.62
N VAL A 341 5.00 8.06 -2.43
CA VAL A 341 3.75 8.78 -2.67
C VAL A 341 3.31 9.37 -1.33
N VAL A 342 3.10 10.67 -1.29
CA VAL A 342 2.61 11.40 -0.11
C VAL A 342 1.24 11.97 -0.45
N TYR A 343 0.20 11.38 0.10
CA TYR A 343 -1.16 11.90 -0.02
C TYR A 343 -1.41 12.94 1.07
N CYS A 344 -1.81 14.13 0.65
CA CYS A 344 -2.15 15.25 1.53
C CYS A 344 -3.66 15.50 1.43
N SER A 345 -4.37 15.45 2.55
CA SER A 345 -5.80 15.77 2.61
C SER A 345 -6.02 17.28 2.40
N THR A 346 -7.19 17.65 1.85
CA THR A 346 -7.61 19.06 1.80
C THR A 346 -7.79 19.68 3.19
N ASN A 347 -7.95 18.83 4.21
CA ASN A 347 -8.06 19.21 5.62
C ASN A 347 -6.75 19.79 6.20
N ILE A 348 -5.61 19.64 5.53
CA ILE A 348 -4.36 20.29 5.96
C ILE A 348 -4.48 21.82 5.75
N PRO A 349 -4.25 22.63 6.79
CA PRO A 349 -4.18 24.09 6.66
C PRO A 349 -3.13 24.52 5.62
N LEU A 350 -3.46 25.51 4.79
CA LEU A 350 -2.61 25.94 3.67
C LEU A 350 -1.19 26.33 4.10
N ASP A 351 -1.03 26.92 5.29
CA ASP A 351 0.27 27.31 5.85
C ASP A 351 1.11 26.14 6.38
N GLU A 352 0.49 24.97 6.60
CA GLU A 352 1.18 23.75 7.02
C GLU A 352 1.64 22.90 5.84
N ARG A 353 0.99 22.98 4.68
CA ARG A 353 1.31 22.13 3.52
C ARG A 353 2.79 22.20 3.09
N PRO A 354 3.45 23.37 3.05
CA PRO A 354 4.89 23.43 2.75
C PRO A 354 5.77 22.71 3.78
N LYS A 355 5.33 22.65 5.04
CA LYS A 355 6.09 22.04 6.15
C LYS A 355 6.17 20.52 6.05
N ILE A 356 5.23 19.88 5.35
CA ILE A 356 5.22 18.43 5.09
C ILE A 356 6.50 18.01 4.37
N HIS A 357 6.88 18.75 3.33
CA HIS A 357 8.09 18.46 2.59
C HIS A 357 9.35 18.63 3.45
N GLU A 358 9.47 19.78 4.14
CA GLU A 358 10.62 20.06 5.01
C GLU A 358 10.77 19.00 6.11
N LYS A 359 9.65 18.56 6.69
CA LYS A 359 9.64 17.52 7.73
C LYS A 359 10.06 16.16 7.18
N LEU A 360 9.55 15.77 6.02
CA LEU A 360 9.92 14.51 5.37
C LEU A 360 11.42 14.49 5.06
N ASP A 361 11.94 15.54 4.42
CA ASP A 361 13.35 15.62 4.03
C ASP A 361 14.25 15.61 5.28
N SER A 362 13.89 16.39 6.30
CA SER A 362 14.60 16.39 7.59
C SER A 362 14.63 15.01 8.22
N PHE A 363 13.52 14.28 8.26
CA PHE A 363 13.45 12.94 8.85
C PHE A 363 14.31 11.93 8.08
N VAL A 364 14.18 11.89 6.75
CA VAL A 364 14.97 10.98 5.89
C VAL A 364 16.46 11.28 6.01
N ASN A 365 16.86 12.55 6.05
CA ASN A 365 18.25 12.94 6.23
C ASN A 365 18.78 12.61 7.63
N GLN A 366 17.97 12.76 8.68
CA GLN A 366 18.34 12.32 10.03
C GLN A 366 18.57 10.81 10.11
N LEU A 367 17.71 10.00 9.48
CA LEU A 367 17.93 8.56 9.37
C LEU A 367 19.21 8.22 8.59
N LYS A 368 19.45 8.86 7.44
CA LYS A 368 20.69 8.68 6.68
C LYS A 368 21.94 8.92 7.55
N LEU A 369 21.92 9.97 8.39
CA LEU A 369 23.02 10.30 9.30
C LEU A 369 23.18 9.27 10.43
N SER A 370 22.09 8.71 10.96
CA SER A 370 22.16 7.69 12.02
C SER A 370 22.74 6.36 11.50
N HIS A 371 22.51 6.04 10.22
CA HIS A 371 23.03 4.83 9.59
C HIS A 371 24.50 4.93 9.13
N LEU A 372 25.04 6.14 8.96
CA LEU A 372 26.43 6.38 8.50
C LEU A 372 27.51 5.96 9.52
N GLY A 373 27.12 5.62 10.77
CA GLY A 373 28.01 5.14 11.82
C GLY A 373 28.37 3.64 11.77
N LYS A 374 27.95 2.90 10.73
CA LYS A 374 28.31 1.49 10.50
C LYS A 374 29.18 1.40 9.24
N ASP A 375 30.32 0.68 9.31
CA ASP A 375 31.48 0.67 8.40
C ASP A 375 31.27 0.28 6.90
N THR A 376 30.11 0.51 6.33
CA THR A 376 29.82 0.30 4.90
C THR A 376 29.07 1.50 4.38
N LYS A 377 29.63 2.22 3.39
CA LYS A 377 28.86 3.20 2.61
C LYS A 377 27.70 2.43 1.94
N PRO A 378 26.44 2.60 2.35
CA PRO A 378 25.34 2.05 1.60
C PRO A 378 25.29 2.80 0.26
N ASP A 379 25.00 2.11 -0.83
CA ASP A 379 24.54 2.77 -2.06
C ASP A 379 23.17 3.39 -1.73
N VAL A 380 23.18 4.63 -1.25
CA VAL A 380 21.96 5.36 -0.88
C VAL A 380 21.22 5.72 -2.16
N LEU A 381 20.03 5.16 -2.34
CA LEU A 381 19.16 5.54 -3.45
C LEU A 381 18.69 6.99 -3.27
N ASP A 382 18.49 7.67 -4.40
CA ASP A 382 17.82 8.97 -4.43
C ASP A 382 16.33 8.74 -4.75
N PRO A 383 15.44 8.71 -3.74
CA PRO A 383 14.03 8.42 -3.96
C PRO A 383 13.33 9.56 -4.68
N ILE A 384 12.32 9.18 -5.46
CA ILE A 384 11.39 10.13 -6.06
C ILE A 384 10.27 10.45 -5.06
N PHE A 385 9.91 11.73 -4.94
CA PHE A 385 8.81 12.17 -4.08
C PHE A 385 7.66 12.75 -4.89
N LEU A 386 6.49 12.13 -4.77
CA LEU A 386 5.25 12.56 -5.41
C LEU A 386 4.25 13.00 -4.35
N TYR A 387 3.87 14.27 -4.36
CA TYR A 387 2.86 14.80 -3.44
C TYR A 387 1.53 14.95 -4.17
N ILE A 388 0.47 14.38 -3.61
CA ILE A 388 -0.85 14.36 -4.23
C ILE A 388 -1.84 14.99 -3.26
N LEU A 389 -2.53 16.05 -3.70
CA LEU A 389 -3.64 16.63 -2.97
C LEU A 389 -4.91 15.82 -3.27
N VAL A 390 -5.52 15.30 -2.21
CA VAL A 390 -6.72 14.47 -2.27
C VAL A 390 -7.79 15.05 -1.35
N PRO A 391 -9.09 14.83 -1.64
CA PRO A 391 -10.17 15.32 -0.78
C PRO A 391 -9.96 14.91 0.68
N ASP A 392 -9.80 13.61 0.93
CA ASP A 392 -9.61 13.08 2.27
C ASP A 392 -8.95 11.69 2.34
N LEU A 393 -8.63 11.27 3.57
CA LEU A 393 -7.93 10.03 3.89
C LEU A 393 -8.67 9.23 4.98
N PRO A 394 -8.41 7.93 5.12
CA PRO A 394 -9.02 7.11 6.17
C PRO A 394 -8.78 7.69 7.55
N LYS A 395 -9.76 7.53 8.46
CA LYS A 395 -9.75 8.11 9.81
C LYS A 395 -9.63 9.64 9.85
N ARG A 396 -9.92 10.34 8.74
CA ARG A 396 -9.74 11.79 8.60
C ARG A 396 -8.30 12.23 8.85
N ALA A 397 -7.35 11.35 8.51
CA ALA A 397 -5.93 11.67 8.59
C ALA A 397 -5.59 12.84 7.67
N LEU A 398 -4.60 13.62 8.06
CA LEU A 398 -4.10 14.74 7.30
C LEU A 398 -3.13 14.28 6.22
N VAL A 399 -2.31 13.25 6.51
CA VAL A 399 -1.29 12.73 5.60
C VAL A 399 -1.24 11.20 5.62
N GLU A 400 -1.11 10.58 4.44
CA GLU A 400 -0.76 9.16 4.26
C GLU A 400 0.50 9.08 3.40
N ILE A 401 1.46 8.24 3.80
CA ILE A 401 2.64 7.97 2.98
C ILE A 401 2.64 6.53 2.48
N LYS A 402 3.15 6.34 1.27
CA LYS A 402 3.31 5.04 0.65
C LYS A 402 4.71 4.93 0.03
N PRO A 403 5.66 4.35 0.78
CA PRO A 403 6.98 4.03 0.25
C PRO A 403 6.97 2.79 -0.65
N ILE A 404 7.84 2.78 -1.65
CA ILE A 404 8.20 1.57 -2.42
C ILE A 404 9.72 1.42 -2.29
N LEU A 405 10.16 0.28 -1.76
CA LEU A 405 11.58 0.05 -1.49
C LEU A 405 12.17 -1.01 -2.43
N TYR A 406 13.42 -0.82 -2.80
CA TYR A 406 14.28 -1.86 -3.36
C TYR A 406 15.02 -2.58 -2.24
N VAL A 407 14.82 -3.89 -2.14
CA VAL A 407 15.52 -4.74 -1.17
C VAL A 407 16.23 -5.83 -1.97
N PRO A 408 17.56 -5.76 -2.12
CA PRO A 408 18.31 -6.75 -2.91
C PRO A 408 18.16 -8.14 -2.31
N ASP A 409 17.99 -9.14 -3.17
CA ASP A 409 17.91 -10.52 -2.69
C ASP A 409 19.28 -11.00 -2.19
N THR A 410 19.35 -11.44 -0.94
CA THR A 410 20.59 -11.96 -0.33
C THR A 410 21.04 -13.31 -0.90
N ALA A 411 20.23 -13.94 -1.75
CA ALA A 411 20.48 -15.28 -2.30
C ALA A 411 21.22 -15.32 -3.65
N GLU A 412 21.27 -14.22 -4.40
CA GLU A 412 21.93 -14.20 -5.71
C GLU A 412 23.27 -13.45 -5.64
N THR A 413 24.36 -14.18 -5.87
CA THR A 413 25.65 -13.58 -6.18
C THR A 413 25.51 -12.70 -7.42
N PRO A 414 26.08 -11.48 -7.45
CA PRO A 414 26.00 -10.64 -8.63
C PRO A 414 26.73 -11.35 -9.77
N ASP A 415 25.97 -11.82 -10.76
CA ASP A 415 26.55 -12.20 -12.04
C ASP A 415 26.94 -10.88 -12.72
N GLU A 416 28.20 -10.47 -12.55
CA GLU A 416 28.82 -9.38 -13.29
C GLU A 416 28.99 -9.79 -14.76
N THR A 417 27.88 -9.97 -15.47
CA THR A 417 27.89 -9.84 -16.92
C THR A 417 27.76 -8.36 -17.25
N SER A 418 28.91 -7.69 -17.31
CA SER A 418 29.04 -6.39 -17.97
C SER A 418 28.71 -6.57 -19.46
N SER A 419 27.43 -6.50 -19.81
CA SER A 419 27.03 -6.27 -21.19
C SER A 419 27.44 -4.84 -21.54
N GLU A 420 28.51 -4.67 -22.31
CA GLU A 420 28.85 -3.40 -22.93
C GLU A 420 27.60 -2.87 -23.64
N LEU A 421 27.02 -1.76 -23.16
CA LEU A 421 25.98 -1.05 -23.89
C LEU A 421 26.60 -0.54 -25.19
N SER A 422 26.34 -1.23 -26.29
CA SER A 422 26.39 -0.59 -27.60
C SER A 422 25.47 0.62 -27.54
N SER A 423 26.01 1.81 -27.75
CA SER A 423 25.25 3.06 -27.79
C SER A 423 24.10 2.92 -28.79
N ILE A 424 22.91 2.56 -28.31
CA ILE A 424 21.69 2.60 -29.11
C ILE A 424 21.45 4.08 -29.34
N VAL A 425 21.76 4.55 -30.54
CA VAL A 425 21.44 5.91 -30.97
C VAL A 425 19.94 6.07 -30.79
N ALA A 426 19.54 6.91 -29.82
CA ALA A 426 18.16 7.30 -29.64
C ALA A 426 17.64 7.84 -30.97
N ARG A 427 16.82 7.05 -31.68
CA ARG A 427 16.04 7.58 -32.79
C ARG A 427 15.01 8.50 -32.13
N SER A 428 15.07 9.79 -32.44
CA SER A 428 14.11 10.77 -31.93
C SER A 428 12.71 10.33 -32.35
N SER A 429 11.94 9.79 -31.41
CA SER A 429 10.51 9.57 -31.56
C SER A 429 9.84 10.95 -31.51
N PHE A 430 8.91 11.22 -32.44
CA PHE A 430 8.28 12.53 -32.63
C PHE A 430 9.24 13.66 -33.06
N SER A 431 8.71 14.74 -33.64
CA SER A 431 9.50 15.85 -34.21
C SER A 431 10.11 16.81 -33.17
N PHE A 432 10.31 16.37 -31.93
CA PHE A 432 10.93 17.17 -30.87
C PHE A 432 12.46 17.06 -30.92
N GLN A 433 13.15 18.19 -30.80
CA GLN A 433 14.60 18.22 -30.65
C GLN A 433 14.97 18.28 -29.16
N PRO A 434 16.02 17.60 -28.68
CA PRO A 434 16.46 17.72 -27.29
C PRO A 434 16.82 19.17 -26.93
N VAL A 435 16.24 19.69 -25.85
CA VAL A 435 16.53 21.03 -25.29
C VAL A 435 16.82 20.89 -23.79
N GLU A 436 17.69 21.74 -23.23
CA GLU A 436 18.15 21.67 -21.83
C GLU A 436 17.01 21.61 -20.80
N TRP A 437 15.89 22.30 -21.04
CA TRP A 437 14.76 22.32 -20.10
C TRP A 437 13.95 21.00 -20.10
N HIS A 438 14.17 20.09 -21.06
CA HIS A 438 13.49 18.79 -21.06
C HIS A 438 13.88 17.95 -19.83
N ASP A 439 15.16 18.00 -19.45
CA ASP A 439 15.65 17.23 -18.30
C ASP A 439 15.10 17.78 -16.99
N SER A 440 14.74 19.07 -16.93
CA SER A 440 14.04 19.65 -15.78
C SER A 440 12.56 19.27 -15.68
N CYS A 441 12.03 18.44 -16.59
CA CYS A 441 10.68 17.91 -16.52
C CYS A 441 10.64 16.50 -15.91
N ILE A 442 11.79 15.81 -15.84
CA ILE A 442 11.87 14.40 -15.47
C ILE A 442 12.72 14.19 -14.23
N GLN A 443 12.19 13.44 -13.27
CA GLN A 443 13.01 12.81 -12.24
C GLN A 443 13.03 11.30 -12.49
N LYS A 444 14.19 10.68 -12.28
CA LYS A 444 14.35 9.24 -12.40
C LYS A 444 15.17 8.66 -11.26
N CYS A 445 14.81 7.47 -10.83
CA CYS A 445 15.58 6.64 -9.92
C CYS A 445 15.95 5.36 -10.68
N VAL A 446 17.25 5.15 -10.88
CA VAL A 446 17.77 4.06 -11.72
C VAL A 446 18.70 3.19 -10.89
N ILE A 447 18.38 1.91 -10.83
CA ILE A 447 19.22 0.85 -10.29
C ILE A 447 19.65 0.03 -11.51
N HIS A 448 20.90 0.23 -11.93
CA HIS A 448 21.42 -0.24 -13.22
C HIS A 448 21.05 -1.69 -13.52
N GLY A 449 20.42 -1.90 -14.68
CA GLY A 449 19.99 -3.23 -15.16
C GLY A 449 18.79 -3.86 -14.43
N LYS A 450 18.24 -3.21 -13.39
CA LYS A 450 17.19 -3.79 -12.55
C LYS A 450 15.90 -2.98 -12.54
N ILE A 451 15.97 -1.71 -12.14
CA ILE A 451 14.79 -0.87 -11.88
C ILE A 451 15.00 0.52 -12.47
N CYS A 452 13.96 1.03 -13.12
CA CYS A 452 13.86 2.42 -13.55
C CYS A 452 12.49 2.94 -13.11
N ALA A 453 12.47 3.86 -12.16
CA ALA A 453 11.28 4.65 -11.84
C ALA A 453 11.45 6.04 -12.45
N VAL A 454 10.43 6.51 -13.16
CA VAL A 454 10.44 7.80 -13.86
C VAL A 454 9.17 8.56 -13.51
N VAL A 455 9.30 9.84 -13.23
CA VAL A 455 8.16 10.76 -13.21
C VAL A 455 8.45 11.95 -14.10
N LEU A 456 7.47 12.22 -14.96
CA LEU A 456 7.43 13.39 -15.80
C LEU A 456 6.38 14.37 -15.26
N SER A 457 6.78 15.62 -15.05
CA SER A 457 5.89 16.69 -14.62
C SER A 457 5.70 17.72 -15.73
N ILE A 458 4.44 17.98 -16.10
CA ILE A 458 4.06 19.02 -17.06
C ILE A 458 3.36 20.15 -16.29
N THR A 459 4.13 21.18 -15.94
CA THR A 459 3.57 22.41 -15.34
C THR A 459 2.92 23.28 -16.41
N SER A 460 2.13 24.28 -16.01
CA SER A 460 1.57 25.26 -16.95
C SER A 460 2.66 26.00 -17.75
N GLU A 461 3.82 26.26 -17.14
CA GLU A 461 4.96 26.87 -17.84
C GLU A 461 5.55 25.94 -18.91
N VAL A 462 5.72 24.65 -18.57
CA VAL A 462 6.19 23.63 -19.51
C VAL A 462 5.19 23.43 -20.65
N ALA A 463 3.89 23.34 -20.33
CA ALA A 463 2.83 23.24 -21.33
C ALA A 463 2.88 24.43 -22.32
N MET A 464 3.05 25.65 -21.82
CA MET A 464 3.21 26.83 -22.69
C MET A 464 4.43 26.73 -23.61
N LYS A 465 5.60 26.32 -23.08
CA LYS A 465 6.83 26.11 -23.87
C LYS A 465 6.64 25.06 -24.96
N VAL A 466 6.04 23.92 -24.61
CA VAL A 466 5.74 22.84 -25.56
C VAL A 466 4.84 23.36 -26.68
N CYS A 467 3.83 24.17 -26.36
CA CYS A 467 2.87 24.69 -27.32
C CYS A 467 3.38 25.89 -28.15
N SER A 468 4.32 26.69 -27.64
CA SER A 468 4.84 27.88 -28.35
C SER A 468 5.75 27.54 -29.53
N ASP A 469 6.37 26.35 -29.52
CA ASP A 469 7.24 25.87 -30.60
C ASP A 469 6.47 25.45 -31.88
N SER A 470 5.15 25.64 -31.92
CA SER A 470 4.36 25.65 -33.16
C SER A 470 3.89 27.06 -33.47
N MET A 471 4.67 27.82 -34.24
CA MET A 471 4.18 29.09 -34.79
C MET A 471 3.13 28.84 -35.87
N ASN A 472 1.87 29.12 -35.54
CA ASN A 472 1.00 29.94 -36.37
C ASN A 472 0.38 31.01 -35.44
N ALA A 473 0.56 32.26 -35.84
CA ALA A 473 0.21 33.46 -35.08
C ALA A 473 -1.30 33.56 -34.83
N ASP A 474 -1.67 33.74 -33.55
CA ASP A 474 -2.81 34.55 -33.09
C ASP A 474 -2.79 34.60 -31.54
N TRP A 475 -1.77 35.25 -30.98
CA TRP A 475 -1.71 35.61 -29.55
C TRP A 475 -1.99 37.10 -29.33
N SER A 476 -2.92 37.66 -30.13
CA SER A 476 -3.37 39.04 -29.98
C SER A 476 -4.89 39.12 -30.06
N ASN A 477 -5.57 38.61 -29.03
CA ASN A 477 -6.72 39.32 -28.45
C ASN A 477 -7.07 38.73 -27.09
N GLY A 478 -7.22 39.62 -26.11
CA GLY A 478 -7.40 39.29 -24.71
C GLY A 478 -8.68 38.50 -24.44
N ASN A 479 -8.49 37.38 -23.75
CA ASN A 479 -9.27 37.00 -22.56
C ASN A 479 -8.49 35.90 -21.84
N HIS A 480 -8.13 36.15 -20.57
CA HIS A 480 -7.55 35.13 -19.69
C HIS A 480 -8.60 34.04 -19.43
N GLN A 481 -8.64 33.02 -20.28
CA GLN A 481 -9.29 31.75 -19.99
C GLN A 481 -8.26 30.63 -20.16
N ASN A 482 -7.80 30.11 -19.02
CA ASN A 482 -6.84 29.01 -18.85
C ASN A 482 -7.41 27.65 -19.32
N SER A 483 -7.85 27.52 -20.57
CA SER A 483 -8.24 26.21 -21.12
C SER A 483 -7.32 25.84 -22.29
N LEU A 484 -6.59 24.72 -22.15
CA LEU A 484 -5.79 24.15 -23.23
C LEU A 484 -6.73 23.65 -24.34
N THR A 485 -6.43 24.01 -25.59
CA THR A 485 -7.15 23.48 -26.76
C THR A 485 -6.79 22.02 -26.99
N GLU A 486 -7.65 21.27 -27.68
CA GLU A 486 -7.39 19.86 -28.02
C GLU A 486 -6.07 19.67 -28.79
N SER A 487 -5.74 20.60 -29.72
CA SER A 487 -4.47 20.59 -30.46
C SER A 487 -3.25 20.77 -29.54
N GLN A 488 -3.35 21.67 -28.55
CA GLN A 488 -2.31 21.87 -27.55
C GLN A 488 -2.14 20.62 -26.68
N MET A 489 -3.25 20.02 -26.22
CA MET A 489 -3.21 18.78 -25.44
C MET A 489 -2.63 17.61 -26.22
N LYS A 490 -2.94 17.48 -27.52
CA LYS A 490 -2.35 16.47 -28.41
C LYS A 490 -0.84 16.65 -28.54
N ARG A 491 -0.35 17.88 -28.60
CA ARG A 491 1.08 18.16 -28.63
C ARG A 491 1.75 17.82 -27.29
N ILE A 492 1.09 18.13 -26.18
CA ILE A 492 1.56 17.79 -24.83
C ILE A 492 1.62 16.27 -24.64
N SER A 493 0.60 15.51 -25.06
CA SER A 493 0.62 14.04 -24.93
C SER A 493 1.77 13.41 -25.71
N ARG A 494 2.01 13.86 -26.94
CA ARG A 494 3.18 13.44 -27.74
C ARG A 494 4.51 13.81 -27.09
N PHE A 495 4.61 15.01 -26.53
CA PHE A 495 5.80 15.45 -25.80
C PHE A 495 6.08 14.56 -24.59
N CYS A 496 5.04 14.21 -23.84
CA CYS A 496 5.17 13.31 -22.69
C CYS A 496 5.71 11.94 -23.09
N ILE A 497 5.13 11.35 -24.14
CA ILE A 497 5.55 10.03 -24.62
C ILE A 497 6.98 10.09 -25.18
N TYR A 498 7.33 11.13 -25.93
CA TYR A 498 8.71 11.36 -26.39
C TYR A 498 9.72 11.36 -25.23
N LEU A 499 9.45 12.13 -24.17
CA LEU A 499 10.35 12.24 -23.04
C LEU A 499 10.45 10.94 -22.23
N LEU A 500 9.34 10.24 -22.04
CA LEU A 500 9.33 8.94 -21.38
C LEU A 500 10.09 7.89 -22.21
N ASP A 501 9.84 7.82 -23.52
CA ASP A 501 10.51 6.90 -24.45
C ASP A 501 12.02 7.13 -24.47
N LYS A 502 12.44 8.40 -24.63
CA LYS A 502 13.85 8.81 -24.53
C LYS A 502 14.46 8.31 -23.22
N THR A 503 13.79 8.57 -22.09
CA THR A 503 14.31 8.20 -20.76
C THR A 503 14.40 6.69 -20.59
N ILE A 504 13.39 5.93 -21.00
CA ILE A 504 13.37 4.46 -20.88
C ILE A 504 14.55 3.86 -21.68
N ILE A 505 14.71 4.27 -22.94
CA ILE A 505 15.75 3.74 -23.85
C ILE A 505 17.15 4.13 -23.37
N GLU A 506 17.37 5.39 -22.98
CA GLU A 506 18.69 5.87 -22.51
C GLU A 506 19.19 5.15 -21.25
N ASN A 507 18.28 4.56 -20.46
CA ASN A 507 18.64 3.81 -19.26
C ASN A 507 18.62 2.29 -19.48
N GLY A 508 18.55 1.83 -20.74
CA GLY A 508 18.67 0.41 -21.11
C GLY A 508 17.40 -0.42 -20.90
N PHE A 509 16.23 0.23 -20.76
CA PHE A 509 14.94 -0.45 -20.62
C PHE A 509 14.12 -0.34 -21.90
N SER A 510 13.09 -1.17 -22.01
CA SER A 510 12.07 -1.12 -23.06
C SER A 510 10.68 -0.89 -22.46
N TRP A 511 9.69 -0.53 -23.30
CA TRP A 511 8.31 -0.40 -22.82
C TRP A 511 7.70 -1.72 -22.33
N ASN A 512 8.21 -2.88 -22.79
CA ASN A 512 7.80 -4.20 -22.27
C ASN A 512 8.27 -4.43 -20.82
N ASP A 513 9.23 -3.63 -20.33
CA ASP A 513 9.70 -3.69 -18.95
C ASP A 513 8.83 -2.87 -17.99
N THR A 514 7.83 -2.14 -18.52
CA THR A 514 6.95 -1.26 -17.75
C THR A 514 6.01 -2.10 -16.88
N MET A 515 6.15 -2.01 -15.56
CA MET A 515 5.24 -2.67 -14.63
C MET A 515 3.93 -1.89 -14.46
N ILE A 516 4.05 -0.56 -14.32
CA ILE A 516 2.96 0.36 -14.00
C ILE A 516 3.24 1.70 -14.69
N LEU A 517 2.22 2.27 -15.34
CA LEU A 517 2.23 3.63 -15.84
C LEU A 517 0.95 4.34 -15.37
N ARG A 518 1.10 5.41 -14.58
CA ARG A 518 -0.03 6.22 -14.09
C ARG A 518 0.03 7.63 -14.65
N LEU A 519 -1.12 8.15 -15.05
CA LEU A 519 -1.30 9.55 -15.42
C LEU A 519 -2.12 10.23 -14.31
N TYR A 520 -1.43 11.01 -13.46
CA TYR A 520 -2.10 11.85 -12.46
C TYR A 520 -2.63 13.12 -13.14
N ILE A 521 -3.95 13.31 -13.13
CA ILE A 521 -4.62 14.34 -13.90
C ILE A 521 -5.34 15.29 -12.93
N PRO A 522 -4.82 16.51 -12.74
CA PRO A 522 -5.49 17.54 -11.94
C PRO A 522 -6.87 17.92 -12.48
N GLN A 523 -7.86 17.98 -11.59
CA GLN A 523 -9.23 18.36 -11.94
C GLN A 523 -9.32 19.78 -12.53
N ASN A 524 -8.39 20.67 -12.18
CA ASN A 524 -8.36 22.05 -12.64
C ASN A 524 -8.03 22.22 -14.14
N LEU A 525 -7.61 21.15 -14.84
CA LEU A 525 -7.32 21.19 -16.28
C LEU A 525 -8.57 21.48 -17.14
N ARG A 526 -9.78 21.23 -16.61
CA ARG A 526 -11.08 21.42 -17.30
C ARG A 526 -11.19 20.72 -18.66
N VAL A 527 -10.32 19.75 -18.92
CA VAL A 527 -10.38 18.85 -20.08
C VAL A 527 -10.99 17.53 -19.61
N PRO A 528 -12.02 16.99 -20.30
CA PRO A 528 -12.61 15.71 -19.93
C PRO A 528 -11.55 14.60 -19.90
N LEU A 529 -11.62 13.74 -18.89
CA LEU A 529 -10.65 12.66 -18.71
C LEU A 529 -10.58 11.72 -19.92
N GLU A 530 -11.74 11.42 -20.52
CA GLU A 530 -11.85 10.60 -21.74
C GLU A 530 -11.07 11.20 -22.92
N MET A 531 -11.10 12.52 -23.07
CA MET A 531 -10.35 13.21 -24.11
C MET A 531 -8.85 13.09 -23.86
N ILE A 532 -8.40 13.27 -22.61
CA ILE A 532 -6.98 13.11 -22.25
C ILE A 532 -6.53 11.67 -22.52
N SER A 533 -7.30 10.68 -22.07
CA SER A 533 -6.99 9.26 -22.31
C SER A 533 -6.89 8.96 -23.80
N SER A 534 -7.85 9.41 -24.61
CA SER A 534 -7.82 9.24 -26.07
C SER A 534 -6.57 9.85 -26.71
N LEU A 535 -6.16 11.06 -26.30
CA LEU A 535 -4.97 11.73 -26.81
C LEU A 535 -3.65 11.03 -26.43
N PHE A 536 -3.60 10.37 -25.27
CA PHE A 536 -2.45 9.56 -24.88
C PHE A 536 -2.45 8.20 -25.60
N GLU A 537 -3.60 7.56 -25.77
CA GLU A 537 -3.72 6.34 -26.58
C GLU A 537 -3.27 6.56 -28.02
N ASP A 538 -3.69 7.67 -28.64
CA ASP A 538 -3.26 8.03 -29.99
C ASP A 538 -1.76 8.28 -30.07
N ALA A 539 -1.19 8.95 -29.08
CA ALA A 539 0.25 9.19 -29.03
C ALA A 539 1.04 7.87 -28.81
N PHE A 540 0.52 6.91 -28.04
CA PHE A 540 1.13 5.58 -27.93
C PHE A 540 1.03 4.78 -29.23
N LYS A 541 -0.10 4.84 -29.94
CA LYS A 541 -0.24 4.22 -31.27
C LYS A 541 0.76 4.80 -32.26
N GLU A 542 0.98 6.12 -32.23
CA GLU A 542 1.98 6.78 -33.06
C GLU A 542 3.40 6.28 -32.73
N LEU A 543 3.75 6.14 -31.45
CA LEU A 543 5.04 5.59 -31.03
C LEU A 543 5.24 4.15 -31.51
N ASP A 544 4.22 3.30 -31.38
CA ASP A 544 4.27 1.91 -31.85
C ASP A 544 4.46 1.82 -33.36
N GLN A 545 3.77 2.67 -34.13
CA GLN A 545 3.94 2.75 -35.58
C GLN A 545 5.36 3.18 -36.01
N MET A 546 6.02 4.05 -35.22
CA MET A 546 7.37 4.52 -35.54
C MET A 546 8.43 3.47 -35.22
N ASN A 547 8.34 2.81 -34.05
CA ASN A 547 9.47 2.08 -33.47
C ASN A 547 9.15 0.62 -33.13
N GLY A 548 7.88 0.19 -33.25
CA GLY A 548 7.40 -1.14 -32.78
C GLY A 548 7.61 -1.37 -31.28
N ALA A 549 7.85 -0.28 -30.53
CA ALA A 549 8.41 -0.30 -29.19
C ALA A 549 7.34 -0.54 -28.11
N ALA A 550 6.11 -0.07 -28.35
CA ALA A 550 4.99 -0.21 -27.43
C ALA A 550 3.95 -1.08 -28.11
N LYS A 551 4.06 -2.42 -28.02
CA LYS A 551 3.03 -3.34 -28.54
C LYS A 551 1.71 -3.12 -27.77
N VAL A 552 0.94 -2.11 -28.17
CA VAL A 552 -0.36 -1.81 -27.60
C VAL A 552 -1.32 -2.83 -28.20
N GLY A 553 -1.50 -3.97 -27.52
CA GLY A 553 -2.40 -5.06 -27.90
C GLY A 553 -3.90 -4.69 -27.83
N GLY A 554 -4.27 -3.49 -28.26
CA GLY A 554 -5.62 -2.95 -28.26
C GLY A 554 -6.13 -2.44 -26.90
N LYS A 555 -5.36 -2.54 -25.81
CA LYS A 555 -5.71 -2.03 -24.47
C LYS A 555 -4.80 -0.87 -24.06
N SER A 556 -5.33 0.11 -23.34
CA SER A 556 -4.52 1.20 -22.79
C SER A 556 -3.47 0.65 -21.82
N ILE A 557 -2.23 1.13 -21.96
CA ILE A 557 -1.07 0.73 -21.13
C ILE A 557 -0.87 1.64 -19.92
N PHE A 558 -1.77 2.59 -19.69
CA PHE A 558 -1.69 3.56 -18.60
C PHE A 558 -2.99 3.65 -17.81
N ASN A 559 -2.86 4.10 -16.57
CA ASN A 559 -3.96 4.22 -15.61
C ASN A 559 -4.22 5.72 -15.35
N PRO A 560 -5.37 6.28 -15.79
CA PRO A 560 -5.74 7.64 -15.45
C PRO A 560 -6.16 7.72 -13.97
N VAL A 561 -5.57 8.65 -13.22
CA VAL A 561 -5.87 8.87 -11.80
C VAL A 561 -6.23 10.35 -11.61
N PRO A 562 -7.52 10.69 -11.43
CA PRO A 562 -7.94 12.07 -11.23
C PRO A 562 -7.56 12.51 -9.81
N VAL A 563 -6.95 13.69 -9.69
CA VAL A 563 -6.50 14.25 -8.41
C VAL A 563 -6.92 15.71 -8.31
N LEU A 564 -6.96 16.26 -7.10
CA LEU A 564 -7.27 17.69 -6.96
C LEU A 564 -6.09 18.54 -7.44
N ASP A 565 -4.89 18.16 -7.02
CA ASP A 565 -3.62 18.74 -7.46
C ASP A 565 -2.48 17.72 -7.30
N VAL A 566 -1.39 17.94 -8.02
CA VAL A 566 -0.18 17.12 -7.93
C VAL A 566 1.05 18.00 -7.95
N ARG A 567 1.96 17.75 -7.02
CA ARG A 567 3.19 18.53 -6.84
C ARG A 567 4.39 17.62 -6.91
N PHE A 568 5.41 18.16 -7.57
CA PHE A 568 6.68 17.49 -7.80
C PHE A 568 7.83 18.37 -7.31
N LEU A 569 8.80 17.77 -6.63
CA LEU A 569 9.96 18.50 -6.10
C LEU A 569 11.24 17.83 -6.61
N PHE A 570 12.01 18.58 -7.41
CA PHE A 570 13.30 18.16 -7.91
C PHE A 570 14.34 18.20 -6.77
N PHE A 571 14.89 17.05 -6.43
CA PHE A 571 16.10 16.99 -5.61
C PHE A 571 17.32 17.17 -6.52
N GLY A 572 18.16 18.14 -6.17
CA GLY A 572 19.44 18.39 -6.81
C GLY A 572 20.51 18.59 -5.75
N THR A 573 21.49 17.70 -5.72
CA THR A 573 22.74 17.87 -4.97
C THR A 573 23.37 19.22 -5.34
N ASN A 574 23.61 20.06 -4.33
CA ASN A 574 24.26 21.37 -4.44
C ASN A 574 23.55 22.40 -5.32
N TYR A 575 22.38 22.91 -4.93
CA TYR A 575 22.10 24.35 -5.09
C TYR A 575 21.11 24.80 -4.01
N SER A 576 21.64 25.49 -3.00
CA SER A 576 20.82 26.40 -2.20
C SER A 576 20.14 27.39 -3.13
N SER A 577 18.90 27.75 -2.79
CA SER A 577 18.18 28.92 -3.30
C SER A 577 17.88 28.95 -4.80
N HIS A 578 16.84 28.23 -5.26
CA HIS A 578 15.88 28.80 -6.21
C HIS A 578 14.51 28.10 -6.10
N PHE A 579 13.78 28.45 -5.04
CA PHE A 579 12.32 28.34 -5.00
C PHE A 579 11.73 29.36 -6.00
N LYS A 580 11.29 28.89 -7.17
CA LYS A 580 10.40 29.65 -8.07
C LYS A 580 9.32 28.75 -8.68
N GLY A 581 8.61 28.00 -7.82
CA GLY A 581 7.24 27.57 -8.10
C GLY A 581 6.31 28.46 -7.27
N SER A 582 5.22 28.96 -7.85
CA SER A 582 4.30 29.88 -7.16
C SER A 582 3.87 29.32 -5.79
N LYS A 583 4.07 30.14 -4.76
CA LYS A 583 3.54 29.92 -3.40
C LYS A 583 2.01 29.95 -3.36
N GLU A 584 1.35 30.30 -4.46
CA GLU A 584 -0.06 30.71 -4.48
C GLU A 584 -1.08 29.59 -4.76
N SER A 585 -0.66 28.32 -4.90
CA SER A 585 -1.60 27.22 -5.18
C SER A 585 -1.36 25.94 -4.38
N TRP A 586 -0.82 26.03 -3.16
CA TRP A 586 -0.89 24.92 -2.20
C TRP A 586 -1.99 25.23 -1.22
#